data_AF-A0A8X8G961-F1
#
_entry.id   AF-A0A8X8G961-F1
#
_cell.length_a   1.000
_cell.length_b   1.000
_cell.length_c   1.000
_cell.angle_alpha   90.00
_cell.angle_beta   90.00
_cell.angle_gamma   90.00
#
_symmetry.space_group_name_H-M   'P 1'
#
loop_
_entity.id
_entity.type
_entity.pdbx_description
1 polymer ?
#
loop_
_entity_poly.entity_id
_entity_poly.type
_entity_poly.pdbx_seq_one_letter_code
_entity_poly.pdbx_strand_id
1 'polypeptide(L)'
;MMTTITEAGRDISVTRLFLFVRRTDDLASACQQVEEFLAFCRSRQSDPFANERFLGVWVEEHIVTSLPQEWVQPLSATQTLLLTMREIFALWGIWSVASMDAVCLETNEGMALSHNLVLDALIALRQGDAGTVGAYSPVFARGTPMEQVHAEIKQLNFLYPLRIAGPVYCDPDTGALSLQDELSCH
;
A
#
# COMPACT_ATOMS: atom_id res chain seq x y z
N MET A 1 11.41 13.91 -45.46
CA MET A 1 11.54 12.63 -44.75
C MET A 1 11.97 12.99 -43.34
N MET A 2 11.02 13.04 -42.41
CA MET A 2 11.19 13.64 -41.08
C MET A 2 10.72 12.60 -40.07
N THR A 3 11.68 11.99 -39.39
CA THR A 3 11.47 10.96 -38.38
C THR A 3 11.02 11.65 -37.10
N THR A 4 9.73 11.54 -36.79
CA THR A 4 9.19 11.90 -35.48
C THR A 4 9.73 10.91 -34.45
N ILE A 5 10.55 11.43 -33.54
CA ILE A 5 10.99 10.72 -32.35
C ILE A 5 9.74 10.46 -31.52
N THR A 6 9.37 9.20 -31.40
CA THR A 6 8.32 8.74 -30.50
C THR A 6 8.86 8.95 -29.08
N GLU A 7 8.28 9.90 -28.34
CA GLU A 7 8.48 9.98 -26.90
C GLU A 7 8.07 8.63 -26.32
N ALA A 8 9.07 7.83 -25.95
CA ALA A 8 8.86 6.66 -25.12
C ALA A 8 8.17 7.16 -23.86
N GLY A 9 6.91 6.74 -23.69
CA GLY A 9 6.18 6.96 -22.45
C GLY A 9 7.08 6.48 -21.32
N ARG A 10 7.56 7.43 -20.50
CA ARG A 10 8.04 7.07 -19.17
C ARG A 10 6.86 6.36 -18.53
N ASP A 11 6.98 5.05 -18.38
CA ASP A 11 6.13 4.29 -17.50
C ASP A 11 6.41 4.88 -16.11
N ILE A 12 5.59 5.85 -15.73
CA ILE A 12 5.75 6.58 -14.47
C ILE A 12 5.54 5.48 -13.42
N SER A 13 6.62 5.06 -12.75
CA SER A 13 6.51 4.17 -11.60
C SER A 13 5.48 4.81 -10.67
N VAL A 14 4.28 4.22 -10.62
CA VAL A 14 3.19 4.77 -9.83
C VAL A 14 3.52 4.39 -8.40
N THR A 15 4.21 5.29 -7.70
CA THR A 15 4.47 5.17 -6.28
C THR A 15 3.15 4.92 -5.55
N ARG A 16 3.13 3.86 -4.73
CA ARG A 16 1.92 3.44 -3.99
C ARG A 16 2.09 3.75 -2.52
N LEU A 17 1.04 4.31 -1.92
CA LEU A 17 0.99 4.50 -0.49
C LEU A 17 0.57 3.21 0.21
N PHE A 18 1.23 2.94 1.32
CA PHE A 18 0.87 1.90 2.26
C PHE A 18 0.73 2.49 3.64
N LEU A 19 -0.39 2.18 4.28
CA LEU A 19 -0.64 2.57 5.66
C LEU A 19 -0.25 1.41 6.58
N PHE A 20 0.54 1.70 7.59
CA PHE A 20 0.88 0.79 8.66
C PHE A 20 0.20 1.25 9.92
N VAL A 21 -0.55 0.37 10.58
CA VAL A 21 -1.30 0.69 11.80
C VAL A 21 -0.91 -0.29 12.89
N ARG A 22 -0.74 0.21 14.12
CA ARG A 22 -0.33 -0.62 15.24
C ARG A 22 -1.38 -1.66 15.64
N ARG A 23 -2.65 -1.25 15.71
CA ARG A 23 -3.76 -2.11 16.18
C ARG A 23 -5.00 -1.87 15.33
N THR A 24 -5.88 -2.88 15.26
CA THR A 24 -7.14 -2.76 14.52
C THR A 24 -8.04 -1.67 15.09
N ASP A 25 -8.05 -1.49 16.40
CA ASP A 25 -8.83 -0.44 17.08
C ASP A 25 -8.41 0.98 16.67
N ASP A 26 -7.16 1.15 16.22
CA ASP A 26 -6.62 2.42 15.77
C ASP A 26 -6.94 2.70 14.29
N LEU A 27 -7.47 1.72 13.55
CA LEU A 27 -7.59 1.78 12.08
C LEU A 27 -8.47 2.94 11.61
N ALA A 28 -9.67 3.11 12.19
CA ALA A 28 -10.57 4.21 11.83
C ALA A 28 -9.91 5.58 12.10
N SER A 29 -9.30 5.73 13.27
CA SER A 29 -8.62 6.98 13.63
C SER A 29 -7.39 7.24 12.75
N ALA A 30 -6.62 6.19 12.41
CA ALA A 30 -5.50 6.29 11.50
C ALA A 30 -5.94 6.70 10.10
N CYS A 31 -7.01 6.10 9.54
CA CYS A 31 -7.57 6.48 8.26
C CYS A 31 -7.94 7.97 8.21
N GLN A 32 -8.65 8.48 9.23
CA GLN A 32 -9.01 9.88 9.32
C GLN A 32 -7.78 10.81 9.42
N GLN A 33 -6.85 10.51 10.32
CA GLN A 33 -5.67 11.36 10.54
C GLN A 33 -4.74 11.37 9.32
N VAL A 34 -4.60 10.24 8.63
CA VAL A 34 -3.84 10.12 7.39
C VAL A 34 -4.47 10.95 6.28
N GLU A 35 -5.80 10.95 6.16
CA GLU A 35 -6.51 11.80 5.22
C GLU A 35 -6.20 13.28 5.47
N GLU A 36 -6.31 13.73 6.72
CA GLU A 36 -6.00 15.12 7.11
C GLU A 36 -4.54 15.47 6.80
N PHE A 37 -3.62 14.56 7.10
CA PHE A 37 -2.20 14.71 6.81
C PHE A 37 -1.93 14.83 5.30
N LEU A 38 -2.52 13.96 4.48
CA LEU A 38 -2.36 13.99 3.03
C LEU A 38 -3.05 15.18 2.38
N ALA A 39 -4.19 15.63 2.93
CA ALA A 39 -4.82 16.87 2.51
C ALA A 39 -3.89 18.08 2.78
N PHE A 40 -3.25 18.11 3.95
CA PHE A 40 -2.23 19.11 4.26
C PHE A 40 -1.03 19.05 3.30
N CYS A 41 -0.48 17.86 3.03
CA CYS A 41 0.57 17.65 2.04
C CYS A 41 0.19 18.19 0.65
N ARG A 42 -0.97 17.79 0.13
CA ARG A 42 -1.47 18.22 -1.19
C ARG A 42 -1.71 19.73 -1.30
N SER A 43 -2.05 20.39 -0.19
CA SER A 43 -2.18 21.85 -0.16
C SER A 43 -0.85 22.57 -0.44
N ARG A 44 0.28 21.89 -0.30
CA ARG A 44 1.61 22.40 -0.62
C ARG A 44 1.98 21.97 -2.04
N GLN A 45 2.13 22.93 -2.95
CA GLN A 45 2.31 22.76 -4.41
C GLN A 45 3.57 21.98 -4.87
N SER A 46 4.27 21.25 -4.00
CA SER A 46 5.49 20.52 -4.35
C SER A 46 5.60 19.16 -3.65
N ASP A 47 4.47 18.60 -3.22
CA ASP A 47 4.49 17.36 -2.45
C ASP A 47 4.43 16.11 -3.35
N PRO A 48 5.40 15.16 -3.24
CA PRO A 48 5.38 13.89 -3.98
C PRO A 48 4.08 13.09 -3.83
N PHE A 49 3.33 13.24 -2.74
CA PHE A 49 2.12 12.44 -2.46
C PHE A 49 0.88 12.84 -3.28
N ALA A 50 0.96 13.87 -4.14
CA ALA A 50 -0.22 14.44 -4.79
C ALA A 50 -0.97 13.48 -5.74
N ASN A 51 -0.26 12.49 -6.30
CA ASN A 51 -0.83 11.51 -7.23
C ASN A 51 -0.79 10.06 -6.72
N GLU A 52 -0.33 9.86 -5.48
CA GLU A 52 -0.16 8.52 -4.95
C GLU A 52 -1.50 7.96 -4.44
N ARG A 53 -1.72 6.68 -4.65
CA ARG A 53 -2.92 5.98 -4.21
C ARG A 53 -2.55 4.91 -3.21
N PHE A 54 -3.36 4.80 -2.15
CA PHE A 54 -3.25 3.69 -1.22
C PHE A 54 -3.47 2.37 -1.94
N LEU A 55 -2.55 1.44 -1.74
CA LEU A 55 -2.68 0.06 -2.20
C LEU A 55 -3.09 -0.87 -1.06
N GLY A 56 -2.81 -0.53 0.19
CA GLY A 56 -3.26 -1.36 1.31
C GLY A 56 -2.95 -0.78 2.67
N VAL A 57 -3.55 -1.41 3.69
CA VAL A 57 -3.26 -1.16 5.09
C VAL A 57 -2.72 -2.45 5.72
N TRP A 58 -1.63 -2.36 6.46
CA TRP A 58 -1.09 -3.46 7.24
C TRP A 58 -1.20 -3.15 8.73
N VAL A 59 -1.88 -4.01 9.47
CA VAL A 59 -2.12 -3.85 10.89
C VAL A 59 -1.23 -4.81 11.66
N GLU A 60 -0.27 -4.27 12.41
CA GLU A 60 0.65 -5.03 13.24
C GLU A 60 1.35 -4.17 14.30
N GLU A 61 1.47 -4.70 15.52
CA GLU A 61 1.92 -3.92 16.68
C GLU A 61 3.34 -3.37 16.57
N HIS A 62 4.26 -4.13 15.97
CA HIS A 62 5.68 -3.77 15.95
C HIS A 62 6.12 -3.08 14.66
N ILE A 63 5.26 -3.04 13.63
CA ILE A 63 5.70 -2.62 12.30
C ILE A 63 5.86 -1.11 12.18
N VAL A 64 5.05 -0.33 12.91
CA VAL A 64 4.99 1.14 12.79
C VAL A 64 6.33 1.80 13.16
N THR A 65 7.15 1.12 13.97
CA THR A 65 8.40 1.66 14.52
C THR A 65 9.67 1.15 13.85
N SER A 66 9.58 0.19 12.93
CA SER A 66 10.77 -0.47 12.38
C SER A 66 10.50 -1.08 11.01
N LEU A 67 10.24 -0.23 10.02
CA LEU A 67 10.23 -0.62 8.62
C LEU A 67 11.65 -0.49 8.04
N PRO A 68 12.12 -1.45 7.23
CA PRO A 68 13.38 -1.29 6.54
C PRO A 68 13.21 -0.33 5.36
N GLN A 69 14.19 0.54 5.13
CA GLN A 69 14.17 1.48 4.01
C GLN A 69 14.26 0.77 2.65
N GLU A 70 14.99 -0.34 2.60
CA GLU A 70 15.20 -1.14 1.39
C GLU A 70 15.03 -2.61 1.70
N TRP A 71 14.49 -3.34 0.74
CA TRP A 71 14.30 -4.76 0.88
C TRP A 71 14.44 -5.50 -0.44
N VAL A 72 15.38 -6.43 -0.46
CA VAL A 72 15.65 -7.33 -1.57
C VAL A 72 14.98 -8.69 -1.36
N GLN A 73 14.15 -9.12 -2.30
CA GLN A 73 13.46 -10.42 -2.26
C GLN A 73 13.54 -11.16 -3.60
N PRO A 74 13.85 -12.47 -3.62
CA PRO A 74 13.73 -13.28 -4.83
C PRO A 74 12.26 -13.39 -5.28
N LEU A 75 11.98 -13.02 -6.54
CA LEU A 75 10.68 -13.25 -7.18
C LEU A 75 10.63 -14.58 -7.92
N SER A 76 11.75 -14.98 -8.48
CA SER A 76 11.92 -16.25 -9.18
C SER A 76 13.37 -16.72 -9.10
N ALA A 77 13.69 -17.83 -9.76
CA ALA A 77 15.07 -18.32 -9.86
C ALA A 77 16.03 -17.33 -10.54
N THR A 78 15.52 -16.36 -11.30
CA THR A 78 16.32 -15.45 -12.13
C THR A 78 15.98 -13.97 -11.92
N GLN A 79 15.07 -13.64 -11.02
CA GLN A 79 14.63 -12.27 -10.81
C GLN A 79 14.56 -11.93 -9.32
N THR A 80 15.05 -10.73 -9.02
CA THR A 80 15.12 -10.18 -7.67
C THR A 80 14.42 -8.84 -7.64
N LEU A 81 13.46 -8.71 -6.73
CA LEU A 81 12.77 -7.47 -6.43
C LEU A 81 13.56 -6.66 -5.42
N LEU A 82 13.77 -5.37 -5.70
CA LEU A 82 14.06 -4.35 -4.70
C LEU A 82 12.80 -3.55 -4.42
N LEU A 83 12.34 -3.60 -3.17
CA LEU A 83 11.33 -2.70 -2.63
C LEU A 83 12.03 -1.59 -1.87
N THR A 84 11.78 -0.36 -2.30
CA THR A 84 12.21 0.86 -1.61
C THR A 84 11.02 1.43 -0.87
N MET A 85 11.19 1.63 0.43
CA MET A 85 10.23 2.28 1.31
C MET A 85 10.77 3.64 1.68
N ARG A 86 10.01 4.68 1.33
CA ARG A 86 10.20 6.01 1.87
C ARG A 86 9.09 6.29 2.86
N GLU A 87 9.48 6.41 4.12
CA GLU A 87 8.54 6.51 5.23
C GLU A 87 8.21 7.96 5.58
N ILE A 88 6.97 8.13 6.02
CA ILE A 88 6.45 9.30 6.68
C ILE A 88 5.79 8.82 7.97
N PHE A 89 6.28 9.34 9.10
CA PHE A 89 5.73 9.01 10.41
C PHE A 89 4.55 9.91 10.73
N ALA A 90 3.52 9.36 11.38
CA ALA A 90 2.67 10.24 12.18
C ALA A 90 2.04 9.62 13.43
N LEU A 91 1.62 10.57 14.26
CA LEU A 91 1.15 10.48 15.63
C LEU A 91 1.74 9.35 16.50
N TRP A 92 2.87 9.66 17.15
CA TRP A 92 3.37 8.95 18.34
C TRP A 92 3.62 7.44 18.13
N GLY A 93 3.81 7.00 16.87
CA GLY A 93 4.01 5.59 16.53
C GLY A 93 2.74 4.75 16.54
N ILE A 94 1.57 5.37 16.36
CA ILE A 94 0.29 4.67 16.15
C ILE A 94 0.15 4.20 14.71
N TRP A 95 0.57 5.03 13.75
CA TRP A 95 0.56 4.69 12.34
C TRP A 95 1.73 5.31 11.57
N SER A 96 2.07 4.71 10.44
CA SER A 96 3.09 5.23 9.51
C SER A 96 2.58 5.10 8.09
N VAL A 97 2.86 6.07 7.24
CA VAL A 97 2.59 6.01 5.80
C VAL A 97 3.91 5.81 5.08
N ALA A 98 4.02 4.76 4.28
CA ALA A 98 5.18 4.57 3.41
C ALA A 98 4.76 4.70 1.96
N SER A 99 5.51 5.48 1.19
CA SER A 99 5.50 5.39 -0.25
C SER A 99 6.44 4.26 -0.68
N MET A 100 5.93 3.33 -1.46
CA MET A 100 6.65 2.16 -1.93
C MET A 100 6.88 2.22 -3.44
N ASP A 101 8.10 1.88 -3.83
CA ASP A 101 8.50 1.66 -5.22
C ASP A 101 9.16 0.28 -5.36
N ALA A 102 8.93 -0.35 -6.50
CA ALA A 102 9.45 -1.68 -6.82
C ALA A 102 10.32 -1.63 -8.07
N VAL A 103 11.49 -2.26 -8.02
CA VAL A 103 12.43 -2.36 -9.15
C VAL A 103 12.91 -3.80 -9.30
N CYS A 104 12.97 -4.29 -10.53
CA CYS A 104 13.66 -5.54 -10.86
C CYS A 104 15.17 -5.27 -10.91
N LEU A 105 15.96 -5.90 -10.03
CA LEU A 105 17.40 -5.60 -9.92
C LEU A 105 18.19 -6.01 -11.16
N GLU A 106 17.78 -7.06 -11.87
CA GLU A 106 18.48 -7.56 -13.04
C GLU A 106 18.30 -6.66 -14.26
N THR A 107 17.14 -6.02 -14.40
CA THR A 107 16.84 -5.12 -15.54
C THR A 107 16.92 -3.64 -15.18
N ASN A 108 16.92 -3.32 -13.88
CA ASN A 108 16.77 -1.97 -13.33
C ASN A 108 15.50 -1.26 -13.83
N GLU A 109 14.44 -2.04 -14.10
CA GLU A 109 13.14 -1.54 -14.54
C GLU A 109 12.14 -1.51 -13.40
N GLY A 110 11.30 -0.48 -13.37
CA GLY A 110 10.23 -0.34 -12.40
C GLY A 110 9.17 -1.44 -12.57
N MET A 111 8.64 -1.93 -11.45
CA MET A 111 7.60 -2.95 -11.41
C MET A 111 6.33 -2.40 -10.78
N ALA A 112 5.18 -2.82 -11.32
CA ALA A 112 3.89 -2.48 -10.74
C ALA A 112 3.68 -3.23 -9.43
N LEU A 113 3.36 -2.48 -8.36
CA LEU A 113 2.95 -3.05 -7.09
C LEU A 113 1.52 -3.59 -7.17
N SER A 114 1.36 -4.87 -6.83
CA SER A 114 0.05 -5.54 -6.68
C SER A 114 -0.15 -5.98 -5.23
N HIS A 115 -1.40 -6.26 -4.85
CA HIS A 115 -1.73 -6.78 -3.51
C HIS A 115 -0.91 -8.04 -3.17
N ASN A 116 -0.81 -8.99 -4.12
CA ASN A 116 -0.06 -10.22 -3.93
C ASN A 116 1.44 -9.95 -3.69
N LEU A 117 2.05 -9.11 -4.54
CA LEU A 117 3.46 -8.79 -4.44
C LEU A 117 3.82 -8.18 -3.09
N VAL A 118 2.99 -7.26 -2.60
CA VAL A 118 3.23 -6.60 -1.31
C VAL A 118 2.92 -7.52 -0.14
N LEU A 119 1.91 -8.38 -0.24
CA LEU A 119 1.65 -9.42 0.75
C LEU A 119 2.79 -10.43 0.86
N ASP A 120 3.28 -10.94 -0.27
CA ASP A 120 4.43 -11.85 -0.33
C ASP A 120 5.66 -11.21 0.30
N ALA A 121 5.87 -9.91 0.03
CA ALA A 121 6.90 -9.13 0.67
C ALA A 121 6.67 -9.09 2.17
N LEU A 122 5.63 -8.41 2.66
CA LEU A 122 5.35 -8.22 4.09
C LEU A 122 5.39 -9.54 4.89
N ILE A 123 4.84 -10.62 4.35
CA ILE A 123 4.91 -11.95 4.98
C ILE A 123 6.35 -12.43 5.12
N ALA A 124 7.17 -12.31 4.06
CA ALA A 124 8.58 -12.65 4.11
C ALA A 124 9.36 -11.82 5.15
N LEU A 125 8.97 -10.56 5.46
CA LEU A 125 9.64 -9.73 6.50
C LEU A 125 9.58 -10.46 7.82
N ARG A 126 8.40 -11.02 8.07
CA ARG A 126 7.95 -11.47 9.39
C ARG A 126 8.25 -12.93 9.63
N GLN A 127 8.70 -13.69 8.63
CA GLN A 127 9.16 -15.07 8.84
C GLN A 127 10.33 -15.17 9.83
N GLY A 128 11.01 -14.07 10.16
CA GLY A 128 12.02 -14.00 11.23
C GLY A 128 11.50 -13.71 12.64
N ASP A 129 10.22 -13.33 12.81
CA ASP A 129 9.69 -12.77 14.07
C ASP A 129 8.39 -13.47 14.48
N ALA A 130 8.52 -14.51 15.33
CA ALA A 130 7.51 -15.54 15.57
C ALA A 130 6.29 -15.12 16.43
N GLY A 131 6.09 -13.83 16.68
CA GLY A 131 5.13 -13.35 17.70
C GLY A 131 3.75 -12.93 17.18
N THR A 132 3.68 -12.25 16.04
CA THR A 132 2.44 -11.60 15.57
C THR A 132 2.13 -11.86 14.11
N VAL A 133 0.89 -12.26 13.86
CA VAL A 133 0.34 -12.42 12.52
C VAL A 133 -0.29 -11.08 12.13
N GLY A 134 0.47 -10.22 11.47
CA GLY A 134 -0.11 -8.99 10.89
C GLY A 134 -1.25 -9.30 9.92
N ALA A 135 -2.21 -8.39 9.84
CA ALA A 135 -3.38 -8.49 8.99
C ALA A 135 -3.40 -7.38 7.94
N TYR A 136 -3.74 -7.76 6.72
CA TYR A 136 -3.77 -6.89 5.56
C TYR A 136 -5.20 -6.53 5.18
N SER A 137 -5.50 -5.24 5.18
CA SER A 137 -6.72 -4.70 4.63
C SER A 137 -6.44 -4.17 3.21
N PRO A 138 -6.93 -4.85 2.15
CA PRO A 138 -6.82 -4.35 0.79
C PRO A 138 -7.61 -3.05 0.63
N VAL A 139 -7.03 -2.08 -0.08
CA VAL A 139 -7.68 -0.80 -0.37
C VAL A 139 -8.28 -0.82 -1.77
N PHE A 140 -9.58 -0.53 -1.86
CA PHE A 140 -10.33 -0.43 -3.12
C PHE A 140 -10.74 1.01 -3.38
N ALA A 141 -10.94 1.36 -4.66
CA ALA A 141 -11.53 2.65 -4.98
C ALA A 141 -13.00 2.69 -4.52
N ARG A 142 -13.44 3.83 -3.98
CA ARG A 142 -14.85 4.07 -3.68
C ARG A 142 -15.65 3.96 -4.98
N GLY A 143 -16.71 3.18 -4.95
CA GLY A 143 -17.52 2.86 -6.13
C GLY A 143 -17.07 1.63 -6.93
N THR A 144 -15.99 0.95 -6.53
CA THR A 144 -15.71 -0.40 -7.05
C THR A 144 -16.91 -1.32 -6.77
N PRO A 145 -17.44 -2.05 -7.77
CA PRO A 145 -18.59 -2.93 -7.58
C PRO A 145 -18.34 -3.96 -6.47
N MET A 146 -19.33 -4.18 -5.60
CA MET A 146 -19.19 -5.11 -4.47
C MET A 146 -18.86 -6.54 -4.93
N GLU A 147 -19.36 -6.98 -6.08
CA GLU A 147 -19.04 -8.29 -6.64
C GLU A 147 -17.55 -8.42 -6.96
N GLN A 148 -16.94 -7.36 -7.49
CA GLN A 148 -15.52 -7.32 -7.78
C GLN A 148 -14.68 -7.33 -6.50
N VAL A 149 -15.05 -6.51 -5.51
CA VAL A 149 -14.39 -6.50 -4.19
C VAL A 149 -14.44 -7.87 -3.54
N HIS A 150 -15.60 -8.52 -3.52
CA HIS A 150 -15.76 -9.86 -2.96
C HIS A 150 -14.95 -10.92 -3.71
N ALA A 151 -14.91 -10.86 -5.04
CA ALA A 151 -14.13 -11.79 -5.84
C ALA A 151 -12.63 -11.68 -5.53
N GLU A 152 -12.11 -10.45 -5.43
CA GLU A 152 -10.71 -10.20 -5.14
C GLU A 152 -10.35 -10.57 -3.69
N ILE A 153 -11.16 -10.18 -2.71
CA ILE A 153 -10.97 -10.60 -1.31
C ILE A 153 -10.99 -12.12 -1.18
N LYS A 154 -11.88 -12.82 -1.90
CA LYS A 154 -11.94 -14.28 -1.89
C LYS A 154 -10.66 -14.89 -2.47
N GLN A 155 -10.13 -14.32 -3.54
CA GLN A 155 -8.86 -14.74 -4.13
C GLN A 155 -7.69 -14.50 -3.16
N LEU A 156 -7.62 -13.33 -2.54
CA LEU A 156 -6.59 -13.01 -1.55
C LEU A 156 -6.65 -13.95 -0.35
N ASN A 157 -7.84 -14.22 0.19
CA ASN A 157 -8.01 -15.18 1.29
C ASN A 157 -7.60 -16.61 0.93
N PHE A 158 -7.77 -17.00 -0.34
CA PHE A 158 -7.33 -18.31 -0.82
C PHE A 158 -5.81 -18.41 -0.85
N LEU A 159 -5.11 -17.36 -1.30
CA LEU A 159 -3.65 -17.31 -1.40
C LEU A 159 -2.97 -17.04 -0.05
N TYR A 160 -3.61 -16.25 0.82
CA TYR A 160 -3.06 -15.80 2.10
C TYR A 160 -4.05 -16.07 3.26
N PRO A 161 -4.27 -17.35 3.63
CA PRO A 161 -5.22 -17.70 4.67
C PRO A 161 -4.91 -16.99 6.00
N LEU A 162 -5.94 -16.44 6.64
CA LEU A 162 -5.87 -15.76 7.94
C LEU A 162 -5.03 -14.46 7.95
N ARG A 163 -4.65 -13.94 6.78
CA ARG A 163 -3.87 -12.70 6.65
C ARG A 163 -4.67 -11.53 6.11
N ILE A 164 -5.90 -11.75 5.65
CA ILE A 164 -6.71 -10.72 5.00
C ILE A 164 -7.81 -10.26 5.95
N ALA A 165 -7.81 -8.96 6.25
CA ALA A 165 -8.85 -8.27 7.01
C ALA A 165 -9.90 -7.65 6.07
N GLY A 166 -10.89 -6.94 6.64
CA GLY A 166 -11.92 -6.24 5.87
C GLY A 166 -11.34 -5.17 4.93
N PRO A 167 -12.04 -4.86 3.83
CA PRO A 167 -11.58 -3.86 2.87
C PRO A 167 -11.61 -2.45 3.46
N VAL A 168 -10.70 -1.63 2.96
CA VAL A 168 -10.72 -0.17 3.14
C VAL A 168 -11.08 0.46 1.80
N TYR A 169 -11.86 1.53 1.82
CA TYR A 169 -12.27 2.24 0.61
C TYR A 169 -11.59 3.60 0.55
N CYS A 170 -10.96 3.88 -0.58
CA CYS A 170 -10.31 5.14 -0.90
C CYS A 170 -11.15 5.91 -1.91
N ASP A 171 -11.60 7.10 -1.56
CA ASP A 171 -12.24 8.01 -2.48
C ASP A 171 -11.20 8.50 -3.53
N PRO A 172 -11.43 8.27 -4.83
CA PRO A 172 -10.42 8.54 -5.85
C PRO A 172 -10.18 10.05 -6.08
N ASP A 173 -11.11 10.90 -5.69
CA ASP A 173 -11.05 12.35 -5.91
C ASP A 173 -10.41 13.06 -4.72
N THR A 174 -10.76 12.63 -3.51
CA THR A 174 -10.29 13.25 -2.25
C THR A 174 -9.15 12.47 -1.61
N GLY A 175 -8.94 11.20 -1.95
CA GLY A 175 -8.01 10.30 -1.26
C GLY A 175 -8.47 9.90 0.16
N ALA A 176 -9.71 10.21 0.52
CA ALA A 176 -10.29 9.90 1.83
C ALA A 176 -10.39 8.39 2.04
N LEU A 177 -9.99 7.90 3.22
CA LEU A 177 -10.04 6.49 3.59
C LEU A 177 -11.23 6.22 4.51
N SER A 178 -11.99 5.17 4.22
CA SER A 178 -13.20 4.81 4.98
C SER A 178 -13.34 3.30 5.13
N LEU A 179 -13.94 2.88 6.24
CA LEU A 179 -14.24 1.47 6.51
C LEU A 179 -15.64 1.09 6.01
N GLN A 180 -15.86 -0.20 5.74
CA GLN A 180 -17.14 -0.69 5.24
C GLN A 180 -18.32 -0.40 6.19
N ASP A 181 -18.10 -0.46 7.50
CA ASP A 181 -19.14 -0.22 8.50
C ASP A 181 -19.62 1.24 8.50
N GLU A 182 -18.77 2.19 8.11
CA GLU A 182 -19.12 3.61 8.01
C GLU A 182 -19.94 3.93 6.76
N LEU A 183 -19.77 3.16 5.69
CA LEU A 183 -20.55 3.30 4.45
C LEU A 183 -22.00 2.82 4.60
N SER A 184 -22.30 2.03 5.65
CA SER A 184 -23.65 1.52 5.92
C SER A 184 -24.54 2.54 6.66
N CYS A 185 -23.99 3.68 7.09
CA CYS A 185 -24.69 4.71 7.85
C CYS A 185 -25.18 5.90 7.00
N HIS A 186 -25.04 5.85 5.67
CA HIS A 186 -25.45 6.92 4.76
C HIS A 186 -26.38 6.44 3.65
#